data_AF-A0A5C9CJV9-F1
#
_entry.id   AF-A0A5C9CJV9-F1
#
_cell.length_a   1.000
_cell.length_b   1.000
_cell.length_c   1.000
_cell.angle_alpha   90.00
_cell.angle_beta   90.00
_cell.angle_gamma   90.00
#
_symmetry.space_group_name_H-M   'P 1'
#
loop_
_entity.id
_entity.type
_entity.pdbx_description
1 polymer ?
#
loop_
_entity_poly.entity_id
_entity_poly.type
_entity_poly.pdbx_seq_one_letter_code
_entity_poly.pdbx_strand_id
1 'polypeptide(L)'
;MDGQRPANPAATTESAVYDRVNDFSAVNIKLASPHDIRSWSFGEVKKPETINYRTYRPERDGLFCERIFGPEKDWECACGKYRGMKYKGMICDRCGVKVTHSRVRRKRMGHIELAAPVVHIWFFKSMPSRLGALLNLKTTHLEKVIYFQDYVCIDPGDTPLRQGQLLTEDDLREAKKKYGAGTFT
;
A
#
# COMPACT_ATOMS: atom_id res chain seq x y z
N MET A 1 -7.79 -57.53 20.69
CA MET A 1 -6.52 -56.82 20.41
C MET A 1 -6.77 -55.99 19.17
N ASP A 2 -7.51 -54.90 19.32
CA ASP A 2 -7.91 -54.04 18.22
C ASP A 2 -7.20 -52.70 18.38
N GLY A 3 -6.07 -52.58 17.68
CA GLY A 3 -5.21 -51.41 17.72
C GLY A 3 -5.86 -50.25 16.96
N GLN A 4 -6.42 -49.31 17.71
CA GLN A 4 -6.76 -47.96 17.21
C GLN A 4 -5.48 -47.26 16.73
N ARG A 5 -5.41 -46.96 15.44
CA ARG A 5 -4.45 -45.98 14.89
C ARG A 5 -4.94 -44.57 15.24
N PRO A 6 -4.07 -43.66 15.72
CA PRO A 6 -4.47 -42.29 15.95
C PRO A 6 -4.75 -41.57 14.61
N ALA A 7 -5.88 -40.87 14.55
CA ALA A 7 -6.23 -40.01 13.42
C ALA A 7 -5.20 -38.86 13.29
N ASN A 8 -4.67 -38.69 12.10
CA ASN A 8 -3.66 -37.68 11.78
C ASN A 8 -4.32 -36.28 11.73
N PRO A 9 -3.96 -35.30 12.59
CA PRO A 9 -4.70 -34.04 12.73
C PRO A 9 -4.41 -33.00 11.63
N ALA A 10 -3.70 -33.37 10.56
CA ALA A 10 -3.18 -32.42 9.57
C ALA A 10 -4.00 -32.31 8.26
N ALA A 11 -5.10 -33.06 8.12
CA ALA A 11 -5.84 -33.17 6.85
C ALA A 11 -7.10 -32.28 6.72
N THR A 12 -7.43 -31.46 7.72
CA THR A 12 -8.75 -30.81 7.81
C THR A 12 -8.77 -29.29 7.55
N THR A 13 -7.66 -28.66 7.19
CA THR A 13 -7.58 -27.18 7.25
C THR A 13 -7.99 -26.44 5.96
N GLU A 14 -8.15 -27.11 4.81
CA GLU A 14 -8.44 -26.41 3.54
C GLU A 14 -9.95 -26.29 3.21
N SER A 15 -10.82 -27.14 3.77
CA SER A 15 -12.29 -27.04 3.60
C SER A 15 -12.95 -26.03 4.56
N ALA A 16 -12.35 -25.78 5.72
CA ALA A 16 -12.93 -24.96 6.79
C ALA A 16 -12.97 -23.43 6.51
N VAL A 17 -12.54 -22.97 5.34
CA VAL A 17 -12.61 -21.54 4.96
C VAL A 17 -13.98 -21.19 4.35
N TYR A 18 -14.70 -22.18 3.82
CA TYR A 18 -15.95 -21.94 3.08
C TYR A 18 -17.22 -22.09 3.91
N ASP A 19 -17.16 -22.75 5.08
CA ASP A 19 -18.29 -22.88 6.02
C ASP A 19 -18.47 -21.65 6.94
N ARG A 20 -17.58 -20.66 6.87
CA ARG A 20 -17.53 -19.52 7.81
C ARG A 20 -18.19 -18.25 7.30
N VAL A 21 -19.17 -18.36 6.40
CA VAL A 21 -19.88 -17.18 5.87
C VAL A 21 -20.65 -16.44 6.98
N ASN A 22 -20.94 -17.12 8.11
CA ASN A 22 -21.64 -16.57 9.28
C ASN A 22 -20.76 -16.37 10.54
N ASP A 23 -19.43 -16.49 10.46
CA ASP A 23 -18.54 -16.38 11.65
C ASP A 23 -18.22 -14.93 12.07
N PHE A 24 -18.76 -13.92 11.40
CA PHE A 24 -18.49 -12.52 11.69
C PHE A 24 -19.70 -11.85 12.35
N SER A 25 -19.58 -11.44 13.61
CA SER A 25 -20.65 -10.73 14.32
C SER A 25 -20.74 -9.25 13.98
N ALA A 26 -19.65 -8.63 13.51
CA ALA A 26 -19.61 -7.22 13.14
C ALA A 26 -18.49 -6.92 12.12
N VAL A 27 -18.65 -5.84 11.37
CA VAL A 27 -17.65 -5.30 10.43
C VAL A 27 -17.31 -3.87 10.83
N ASN A 28 -16.01 -3.54 10.84
CA ASN A 28 -15.51 -2.19 11.15
C ASN A 28 -14.68 -1.67 9.98
N ILE A 29 -14.81 -0.38 9.68
CA ILE A 29 -14.03 0.32 8.65
C ILE A 29 -13.18 1.40 9.32
N LYS A 30 -11.87 1.38 9.06
CA LYS A 30 -10.90 2.32 9.60
C LYS A 30 -9.99 2.86 8.50
N LEU A 31 -9.30 3.96 8.79
CA LEU A 31 -8.19 4.44 7.96
C LEU A 31 -6.99 3.51 8.11
N ALA A 32 -6.38 3.14 6.99
CA ALA A 32 -5.17 2.32 6.98
C ALA A 32 -3.95 3.21 7.25
N SER A 33 -3.13 2.86 8.23
CA SER A 33 -1.83 3.51 8.40
C SER A 33 -0.83 3.06 7.32
N PRO A 34 0.25 3.81 7.06
CA PRO A 34 1.32 3.35 6.17
C PRO A 34 1.93 2.00 6.60
N HIS A 35 1.98 1.73 7.91
CA HIS A 35 2.44 0.45 8.44
C HIS A 35 1.47 -0.69 8.10
N ASP A 36 0.16 -0.47 8.24
CA ASP A 36 -0.86 -1.47 7.90
C ASP A 36 -0.78 -1.84 6.42
N ILE A 37 -0.67 -0.84 5.53
CA ILE A 37 -0.54 -1.07 4.07
C ILE A 37 0.68 -1.93 3.75
N ARG A 38 1.83 -1.66 4.38
CA ARG A 38 3.04 -2.48 4.21
C ARG A 38 2.86 -3.88 4.78
N SER A 39 2.14 -4.04 5.89
CA SER A 39 1.88 -5.35 6.51
C SER A 39 1.01 -6.28 5.64
N TRP A 40 0.08 -5.70 4.86
CA TRP A 40 -0.75 -6.46 3.91
C TRP A 40 -0.01 -6.85 2.63
N SER A 41 1.12 -6.18 2.36
CA SER A 41 1.85 -6.33 1.13
C SER A 41 2.78 -7.55 1.12
N PHE A 42 2.84 -8.22 -0.01
CA PHE A 42 3.77 -9.31 -0.28
C PHE A 42 5.02 -8.85 -1.04
N GLY A 43 5.12 -7.56 -1.36
CA GLY A 43 6.27 -6.98 -2.03
C GLY A 43 5.97 -5.65 -2.70
N GLU A 44 7.03 -4.90 -2.94
CA GLU A 44 7.02 -3.63 -3.64
C GLU A 44 7.02 -3.85 -5.16
N VAL A 45 6.12 -3.17 -5.87
CA VAL A 45 6.14 -3.07 -7.33
C VAL A 45 6.99 -1.88 -7.72
N LYS A 46 8.04 -2.12 -8.50
CA LYS A 46 9.04 -1.09 -8.86
C LYS A 46 8.92 -0.64 -10.29
N LYS A 47 8.37 -1.48 -11.16
CA LYS A 47 8.31 -1.22 -12.58
C LYS A 47 6.86 -1.27 -13.09
N PRO A 48 6.52 -0.47 -14.12
CA PRO A 48 5.17 -0.43 -14.67
C PRO A 48 4.88 -1.61 -15.60
N GLU A 49 5.88 -2.42 -15.97
CA GLU A 49 5.66 -3.47 -16.96
C GLU A 49 4.75 -4.58 -16.43
N THR A 50 4.01 -5.18 -17.34
CA THR A 50 2.99 -6.18 -17.04
C THR A 50 3.49 -7.58 -17.39
N ILE A 51 3.51 -7.88 -18.69
CA ILE A 51 3.92 -9.16 -19.27
C ILE A 51 4.91 -8.90 -20.41
N ASN A 52 5.81 -9.84 -20.61
CA ASN A 52 6.73 -9.82 -21.72
C ASN A 52 5.99 -10.13 -23.04
N TYR A 53 6.21 -9.34 -24.08
CA TYR A 53 5.50 -9.50 -25.35
C TYR A 53 5.86 -10.78 -26.14
N ARG A 54 7.05 -11.36 -25.94
CA ARG A 54 7.48 -12.58 -26.65
C ARG A 54 7.14 -13.84 -25.86
N THR A 55 7.43 -13.83 -24.56
CA THR A 55 7.29 -15.03 -23.73
C THR A 55 5.92 -15.15 -23.07
N TYR A 56 5.12 -14.07 -23.10
CA TYR A 56 3.86 -13.93 -22.38
C TYR A 56 3.97 -14.16 -20.86
N ARG A 57 5.21 -14.12 -20.32
CA ARG A 57 5.46 -14.30 -18.89
C ARG A 57 5.40 -12.96 -18.15
N PRO A 58 4.92 -12.96 -16.89
CA PRO A 58 4.93 -11.75 -16.07
C PRO A 58 6.35 -11.20 -15.86
N GLU A 59 6.47 -9.88 -15.92
CA GLU A 59 7.75 -9.21 -15.70
C GLU A 59 8.14 -9.20 -14.21
N ARG A 60 9.45 -9.27 -13.94
CA ARG A 60 9.98 -9.23 -12.56
C ARG A 60 9.84 -7.82 -11.99
N ASP A 61 9.31 -7.74 -10.78
CA ASP A 61 9.01 -6.49 -10.04
C ASP A 61 7.99 -5.58 -10.76
N GLY A 62 7.30 -6.11 -11.77
CA GLY A 62 6.20 -5.48 -12.48
C GLY A 62 4.83 -5.76 -11.86
N LEU A 63 3.77 -5.26 -12.50
CA LEU A 63 2.39 -5.30 -12.02
C LEU A 63 1.81 -6.72 -11.88
N PHE A 64 2.37 -7.71 -12.57
CA PHE A 64 1.94 -9.11 -12.49
C PHE A 64 2.97 -10.06 -11.88
N CYS A 65 4.03 -9.52 -11.26
CA CYS A 65 5.17 -10.28 -10.77
C CYS A 65 4.76 -11.47 -9.88
N GLU A 66 5.15 -12.68 -10.30
CA GLU A 66 4.81 -13.92 -9.60
C GLU A 66 5.44 -14.03 -8.19
N ARG A 67 6.54 -13.31 -7.94
CA ARG A 67 7.17 -13.25 -6.62
C ARG A 67 6.26 -12.57 -5.60
N ILE A 68 5.62 -11.47 -6.00
CA ILE A 68 4.74 -10.66 -5.16
C ILE A 68 3.38 -11.35 -5.05
N PHE A 69 2.71 -11.53 -6.19
CA PHE A 69 1.31 -11.96 -6.22
C PHE A 69 1.13 -13.48 -6.13
N GLY A 70 2.19 -14.26 -6.39
CA GLY A 70 2.14 -15.73 -6.38
C GLY A 70 2.23 -16.35 -7.79
N PRO A 71 2.38 -17.67 -7.87
CA PRO A 71 2.69 -18.37 -9.12
C PRO A 71 1.51 -18.36 -10.09
N GLU A 72 1.80 -18.40 -11.39
CA GLU A 72 0.80 -18.53 -12.45
C GLU A 72 0.14 -19.91 -12.44
N LYS A 73 0.92 -20.96 -12.17
CA LYS A 73 0.47 -22.36 -12.15
C LYS A 73 0.48 -22.93 -10.74
N ASP A 74 -0.42 -23.86 -10.47
CA ASP A 74 -0.50 -24.52 -9.17
C ASP A 74 0.74 -25.37 -8.90
N TRP A 75 1.33 -25.17 -7.71
CA TRP A 75 2.46 -25.97 -7.22
C TRP A 75 3.69 -25.94 -8.15
N GLU A 76 3.88 -24.86 -8.90
CA GLU A 76 5.01 -24.69 -9.82
C GLU A 76 5.58 -23.28 -9.67
N CYS A 77 6.90 -23.15 -9.60
CA CYS A 77 7.57 -21.84 -9.63
C CYS A 77 7.74 -21.34 -11.08
N ALA A 78 7.86 -20.03 -11.29
CA ALA A 78 7.94 -19.41 -12.63
C ALA A 78 8.99 -20.03 -13.57
N CYS A 79 10.18 -20.38 -13.06
CA CYS A 79 11.28 -20.93 -13.87
C CYS A 79 11.19 -22.45 -14.08
N GLY A 80 10.20 -23.14 -13.50
CA GLY A 80 10.02 -24.58 -13.61
C GLY A 80 10.96 -25.46 -12.76
N LYS A 81 11.94 -24.86 -12.05
CA LYS A 81 12.89 -25.61 -11.19
C LYS A 81 12.19 -26.48 -10.15
N TYR A 82 11.21 -25.91 -9.45
CA TYR A 82 10.37 -26.61 -8.48
C TYR A 82 8.96 -26.78 -9.04
N ARG A 83 8.51 -28.04 -9.12
CA ARG A 83 7.20 -28.45 -9.66
C ARG A 83 6.60 -29.60 -8.87
N GLY A 84 5.31 -29.51 -8.60
CA GLY A 84 4.49 -30.49 -7.89
C GLY A 84 4.35 -30.19 -6.40
N MET A 85 3.35 -30.82 -5.77
CA MET A 85 3.00 -30.60 -4.35
C MET A 85 4.13 -30.93 -3.37
N LYS A 86 5.11 -31.75 -3.76
CA LYS A 86 6.27 -32.09 -2.91
C LYS A 86 7.11 -30.87 -2.48
N TYR A 87 7.04 -29.77 -3.23
CA TYR A 87 7.71 -28.51 -2.90
C TYR A 87 6.76 -27.46 -2.30
N LYS A 88 5.57 -27.85 -1.84
CA LYS A 88 4.57 -26.94 -1.22
C LYS A 88 5.23 -26.05 -0.16
N GLY A 89 5.10 -24.74 -0.34
CA GLY A 89 5.62 -23.72 0.59
C GLY A 89 7.08 -23.29 0.34
N MET A 90 7.83 -23.99 -0.50
CA MET A 90 9.23 -23.65 -0.82
C MET A 90 9.32 -22.39 -1.69
N ILE A 91 10.29 -21.54 -1.41
CA ILE A 91 10.61 -20.35 -2.23
C ILE A 91 11.76 -20.73 -3.17
N CYS A 92 11.57 -20.49 -4.47
CA CYS A 92 12.60 -20.79 -5.45
C CYS A 92 13.79 -19.83 -5.31
N ASP A 93 15.00 -20.36 -5.21
CA ASP A 93 16.27 -19.61 -5.16
C ASP A 93 16.58 -18.88 -6.48
N ARG A 94 16.11 -19.39 -7.63
CA ARG A 94 16.35 -18.77 -8.94
C ARG A 94 15.38 -17.62 -9.24
N CYS A 95 14.08 -17.82 -9.04
CA CYS A 95 13.06 -16.83 -9.41
C CYS A 95 12.35 -16.14 -8.23
N GLY A 96 12.58 -16.58 -6.99
CA GLY A 96 11.94 -16.02 -5.80
C GLY A 96 10.46 -16.36 -5.64
N VAL A 97 9.87 -17.14 -6.56
CA VAL A 97 8.45 -17.49 -6.50
C VAL A 97 8.21 -18.61 -5.49
N LYS A 98 7.25 -18.38 -4.58
CA LYS A 98 6.80 -19.39 -3.61
C LYS A 98 5.89 -20.41 -4.31
N VAL A 99 6.20 -21.69 -4.15
CA VAL A 99 5.40 -22.81 -4.65
C VAL A 99 4.12 -22.93 -3.82
N THR A 100 2.99 -22.58 -4.40
CA THR A 100 1.67 -22.58 -3.77
C THR A 100 0.58 -22.68 -4.84
N HIS A 101 -0.69 -22.75 -4.45
CA HIS A 101 -1.81 -22.61 -5.37
C HIS A 101 -1.82 -21.22 -6.02
N SER A 102 -1.98 -21.14 -7.34
CA SER A 102 -2.11 -19.90 -8.13
C SER A 102 -3.24 -18.98 -7.63
N ARG A 103 -4.27 -19.54 -7.00
CA ARG A 103 -5.41 -18.79 -6.47
C ARG A 103 -5.03 -17.74 -5.42
N VAL A 104 -3.87 -17.86 -4.77
CA VAL A 104 -3.37 -16.82 -3.85
C VAL A 104 -3.21 -15.45 -4.55
N ARG A 105 -3.05 -15.41 -5.88
CA ARG A 105 -2.99 -14.18 -6.68
C ARG A 105 -4.24 -13.30 -6.53
N ARG A 106 -5.38 -13.89 -6.14
CA ARG A 106 -6.63 -13.16 -5.88
C ARG A 106 -6.71 -12.56 -4.47
N LYS A 107 -5.75 -12.88 -3.59
CA LYS A 107 -5.74 -12.47 -2.18
C LYS A 107 -4.52 -11.65 -1.78
N ARG A 108 -3.38 -11.87 -2.46
CA ARG A 108 -2.14 -11.14 -2.15
C ARG A 108 -2.18 -9.73 -2.71
N MET A 109 -1.78 -8.77 -1.88
CA MET A 109 -1.63 -7.37 -2.27
C MET A 109 -0.16 -7.03 -2.47
N GLY A 110 0.11 -6.06 -3.35
CA GLY A 110 1.40 -5.41 -3.51
C GLY A 110 1.31 -3.96 -3.02
N HIS A 111 2.43 -3.29 -2.82
CA HIS A 111 2.47 -1.86 -2.55
C HIS A 111 3.43 -1.15 -3.50
N ILE A 112 3.28 0.17 -3.59
CA ILE A 112 4.21 1.07 -4.28
C ILE A 112 4.68 2.06 -3.22
N GLU A 113 6.00 2.17 -3.05
CA GLU A 113 6.58 3.18 -2.19
C GLU A 113 6.61 4.51 -2.96
N LEU A 114 5.87 5.50 -2.49
CA LEU A 114 5.80 6.81 -3.13
C LEU A 114 7.01 7.65 -2.73
N ALA A 115 7.65 8.31 -3.71
CA ALA A 115 8.79 9.19 -3.45
C ALA A 115 8.40 10.46 -2.67
N ALA A 116 7.14 10.87 -2.74
CA ALA A 116 6.59 12.02 -2.05
C ALA A 116 5.19 11.69 -1.51
N PRO A 117 4.77 12.28 -0.39
CA PRO A 117 3.41 12.13 0.10
C PRO A 117 2.40 12.73 -0.88
N VAL A 118 1.28 12.05 -1.07
CA VAL A 118 0.19 12.49 -1.94
C VAL A 118 -1.10 12.52 -1.12
N VAL A 119 -1.89 13.58 -1.33
CA VAL A 119 -3.17 13.72 -0.65
C VAL A 119 -4.19 12.77 -1.25
N HIS A 120 -4.88 12.02 -0.38
CA HIS A 120 -5.95 11.13 -0.82
C HIS A 120 -7.17 11.95 -1.27
N ILE A 121 -7.56 11.79 -2.54
CA ILE A 121 -8.56 12.62 -3.21
C ILE A 121 -9.92 12.67 -2.49
N TRP A 122 -10.35 11.59 -1.84
CA TRP A 122 -11.62 11.57 -1.09
C TRP A 122 -11.63 12.48 0.14
N PHE A 123 -10.50 12.71 0.81
CA PHE A 123 -10.47 13.63 1.96
C PHE A 123 -10.30 15.09 1.54
N PHE A 124 -9.88 15.30 0.29
CA PHE A 124 -9.63 16.61 -0.30
C PHE A 124 -10.84 17.16 -1.06
N LYS A 125 -11.30 16.44 -2.10
CA LYS A 125 -12.33 16.91 -3.06
C LYS A 125 -13.77 16.57 -2.65
N SER A 126 -13.99 15.60 -1.77
CA SER A 126 -15.36 15.28 -1.33
C SER A 126 -15.91 16.41 -0.44
N MET A 127 -17.12 16.87 -0.74
CA MET A 127 -17.78 17.94 0.03
C MET A 127 -18.68 17.35 1.13
N PRO A 128 -18.61 17.84 2.38
CA PRO A 128 -17.67 18.85 2.86
C PRO A 128 -16.26 18.27 3.04
N SER A 129 -15.23 19.07 2.70
CA SER A 129 -13.82 18.66 2.77
C SER A 129 -13.45 18.30 4.20
N ARG A 130 -13.11 17.03 4.42
CA ARG A 130 -12.70 16.52 5.73
C ARG A 130 -11.38 17.16 6.18
N LEU A 131 -10.45 17.37 5.25
CA LEU A 131 -9.19 18.07 5.52
C LEU A 131 -9.41 19.54 5.84
N GLY A 132 -10.28 20.23 5.10
CA GLY A 132 -10.61 21.63 5.37
C GLY A 132 -11.20 21.84 6.76
N ALA A 133 -12.13 20.96 7.15
CA ALA A 133 -12.73 20.99 8.49
C ALA A 133 -11.70 20.70 9.59
N LEU A 134 -10.81 19.72 9.40
CA LEU A 134 -9.79 19.35 10.38
C LEU A 134 -8.76 20.48 10.60
N LEU A 135 -8.32 21.11 9.52
CA LEU A 135 -7.29 22.14 9.55
C LEU A 135 -7.86 23.56 9.75
N ASN A 136 -9.18 23.71 9.81
CA ASN A 136 -9.87 25.00 9.82
C ASN A 136 -9.45 25.92 8.64
N LEU A 137 -9.27 25.33 7.46
CA LEU A 137 -8.90 26.02 6.23
C LEU A 137 -10.02 25.91 5.18
N LYS A 138 -10.15 26.96 4.35
CA LYS A 138 -11.05 26.92 3.19
C LYS A 138 -10.54 25.90 2.18
N THR A 139 -11.44 25.22 1.48
CA THR A 139 -11.05 24.26 0.43
C THR A 139 -10.19 24.92 -0.66
N THR A 140 -10.47 26.17 -1.02
CA THR A 140 -9.68 26.95 -1.99
C THR A 140 -8.25 27.22 -1.51
N HIS A 141 -8.05 27.35 -0.20
CA HIS A 141 -6.73 27.53 0.40
C HIS A 141 -5.91 26.24 0.31
N LEU A 142 -6.54 25.10 0.63
CA LEU A 142 -5.91 23.78 0.49
C LEU A 142 -5.57 23.45 -0.96
N GLU A 143 -6.43 23.79 -1.91
CA GLU A 143 -6.16 23.61 -3.35
C GLU A 143 -4.88 24.33 -3.77
N LYS A 144 -4.73 25.60 -3.39
CA LYS A 144 -3.53 26.39 -3.70
C LYS A 144 -2.26 25.75 -3.16
N VAL A 145 -2.28 25.24 -1.93
CA VAL A 145 -1.11 24.57 -1.33
C VAL A 145 -0.82 23.23 -2.00
N ILE A 146 -1.85 22.40 -2.22
CA ILE A 146 -1.69 21.05 -2.82
C ILE A 146 -1.20 21.12 -4.27
N TYR A 147 -1.62 22.14 -5.02
CA TYR A 147 -1.16 22.39 -6.38
C TYR A 147 0.10 23.26 -6.46
N PHE A 148 0.81 23.47 -5.34
CA PHE A 148 2.07 24.22 -5.27
C PHE A 148 1.98 25.66 -5.80
N GLN A 149 0.82 26.31 -5.64
CA GLN A 149 0.62 27.70 -6.03
C GLN A 149 1.06 28.68 -4.94
N ASP A 150 0.67 28.40 -3.69
CA ASP A 150 0.95 29.23 -2.53
C ASP A 150 1.53 28.37 -1.40
N TYR A 151 2.17 29.03 -0.44
CA TYR A 151 2.70 28.43 0.77
C TYR A 151 1.75 28.64 1.95
N VAL A 152 1.85 27.80 2.97
CA VAL A 152 1.09 27.95 4.22
C VAL A 152 2.07 27.94 5.39
N CYS A 153 1.91 28.86 6.33
CA CYS A 153 2.68 28.88 7.56
C CYS A 153 2.20 27.74 8.49
N ILE A 154 3.09 26.79 8.76
CA ILE A 154 2.88 25.65 9.65
C ILE A 154 3.18 26.06 11.09
N ASP A 155 4.26 26.79 11.30
CA ASP A 155 4.70 27.30 12.60
C ASP A 155 5.21 28.75 12.45
N PRO A 156 4.52 29.74 13.07
CA PRO A 156 4.92 31.14 12.97
C PRO A 156 6.15 31.51 13.81
N GLY A 157 6.59 30.67 14.77
CA GLY A 157 7.67 31.02 15.69
C GLY A 157 7.42 32.36 16.41
N ASP A 158 8.44 33.22 16.46
CA ASP A 158 8.36 34.57 17.05
C ASP A 158 7.89 35.65 16.06
N THR A 159 7.43 35.26 14.88
CA THR A 159 6.98 36.20 13.84
C THR A 159 5.50 36.58 14.04
N PRO A 160 5.03 37.72 13.47
CA PRO A 160 3.61 38.08 13.51
C PRO A 160 2.73 37.26 12.54
N LEU A 161 3.28 36.22 11.90
CA LEU A 161 2.52 35.31 11.04
C LEU A 161 1.53 34.49 11.86
N ARG A 162 0.49 33.98 11.19
CA ARG A 162 -0.48 33.07 11.82
C ARG A 162 -0.32 31.67 11.27
N GLN A 163 -0.47 30.67 12.14
CA GLN A 163 -0.60 29.30 11.69
C GLN A 163 -1.78 29.16 10.73
N GLY A 164 -1.57 28.50 9.59
CA GLY A 164 -2.55 28.38 8.51
C GLY A 164 -2.68 29.61 7.61
N GLN A 165 -1.86 30.65 7.82
CA GLN A 165 -1.80 31.80 6.92
C GLN A 165 -1.19 31.41 5.58
N LEU A 166 -1.88 31.75 4.49
CA LEU A 166 -1.32 31.64 3.15
C LEU A 166 -0.35 32.78 2.86
N LEU A 167 0.73 32.42 2.17
CA LEU A 167 1.73 33.35 1.67
C LEU A 167 1.95 33.05 0.20
N THR A 168 1.90 34.08 -0.63
CA THR A 168 2.40 33.97 -2.01
C THR A 168 3.92 33.80 -2.00
N GLU A 169 4.51 33.47 -3.14
CA GLU A 169 5.96 33.35 -3.27
C GLU A 169 6.68 34.67 -2.91
N ASP A 170 6.13 35.81 -3.33
CA ASP A 170 6.68 37.13 -3.02
C ASP A 170 6.57 37.45 -1.51
N ASP A 171 5.40 37.19 -0.90
CA ASP A 171 5.19 37.40 0.54
C ASP A 171 6.16 36.54 1.36
N LEU A 172 6.35 35.28 0.97
CA LEU A 172 7.29 34.37 1.63
C LEU A 172 8.72 34.89 1.51
N ARG A 173 9.11 35.40 0.34
CA ARG A 173 10.45 35.96 0.12
C ARG A 173 10.69 37.20 0.97
N GLU A 174 9.71 38.08 1.09
CA GLU A 174 9.77 39.26 1.95
C GLU A 174 9.83 38.88 3.43
N ALA A 175 9.00 37.94 3.88
CA ALA A 175 8.99 37.44 5.24
C ALA A 175 10.35 36.81 5.62
N LYS A 176 10.94 36.01 4.73
CA LYS A 176 12.29 35.43 4.93
C LYS A 176 13.38 36.50 4.99
N LYS A 177 13.30 37.56 4.18
CA LYS A 177 14.24 38.69 4.25
C LYS A 177 14.12 39.46 5.55
N LYS A 178 12.90 39.63 6.05
CA LYS A 178 12.61 40.43 7.25
C LYS A 178 12.94 39.70 8.55
N TYR A 179 12.59 38.42 8.65
CA TYR A 179 12.69 37.65 9.90
C TYR A 179 13.85 36.65 9.91
N GLY A 180 14.54 36.47 8.78
CA GLY A 180 15.60 35.46 8.64
C GLY A 180 15.06 34.10 8.16
N ALA A 181 15.94 33.30 7.56
CA ALA A 181 15.61 31.95 7.13
C ALA A 181 15.57 30.99 8.33
N GLY A 182 14.49 30.23 8.49
CA GLY A 182 14.33 29.23 9.55
C GLY A 182 13.60 29.72 10.82
N THR A 183 13.25 31.00 10.89
CA THR A 183 12.50 31.59 12.03
C THR A 183 11.03 31.16 12.07
N PHE A 184 10.49 30.76 10.92
CA PHE A 184 9.14 30.22 10.76
C PHE A 184 9.18 29.15 9.67
N THR A 185 8.20 28.22 9.70
CA THR A 185 8.04 27.14 8.71
C THR A 185 6.64 27.08 8.15
#